data_AF-A0A1N7KQS8-F1
#
_entry.id   AF-A0A1N7KQS8-F1
#
_cell.length_a   1.000
_cell.length_b   1.000
_cell.length_c   1.000
_cell.angle_alpha   90.00
_cell.angle_beta   90.00
_cell.angle_gamma   90.00
#
_symmetry.space_group_name_H-M   'P 1'
#
loop_
_entity.id
_entity.type
_entity.pdbx_description
1 polymer ?
#
loop_
_entity_poly.entity_id
_entity_poly.type
_entity_poly.pdbx_seq_one_letter_code
_entity_poly.pdbx_strand_id
1 'polypeptide(L)'
;MKTTDIHELGEVIRQERKRQGLRLEDLADENISPATISNIERGASHVRYEKAQYLLDKLGLKLEDIPHLLLQERDRLLELQRQARKIESMIVVGNVEIARELLDHIEVDDKHPLAATFHFHRGQLHITQKNWRRAESALHHAIHLSNVVKQTSNVEAAAFQASALSTMSRMI
;
A
#
# COMPACT_ATOMS: atom_id res chain seq x y z
N MET A 1 14.74 -21.75 -11.87
CA MET A 1 13.96 -20.76 -11.12
C MET A 1 12.89 -21.46 -10.32
N LYS A 2 12.83 -21.21 -9.01
CA LYS A 2 11.71 -21.67 -8.17
C LYS A 2 10.48 -20.83 -8.52
N THR A 3 9.27 -21.32 -8.28
CA THR A 3 8.02 -20.55 -8.49
C THR A 3 7.99 -19.24 -7.70
N THR A 4 8.68 -19.19 -6.55
CA THR A 4 8.87 -17.97 -5.73
C THR A 4 9.55 -16.83 -6.48
N ASP A 5 10.46 -17.15 -7.40
CA ASP A 5 11.28 -16.20 -8.17
C ASP A 5 10.43 -15.37 -9.17
N ILE A 6 9.35 -15.98 -9.71
CA ILE A 6 8.49 -15.33 -10.72
C ILE A 6 7.55 -14.31 -10.09
N HIS A 7 7.05 -14.57 -8.88
CA HIS A 7 6.20 -13.63 -8.18
C HIS A 7 6.99 -12.39 -7.72
N GLU A 8 8.17 -12.59 -7.13
CA GLU A 8 9.02 -11.49 -6.70
C GLU A 8 9.49 -10.64 -7.90
N LEU A 9 9.81 -11.28 -9.02
CA LEU A 9 10.11 -10.59 -10.27
C LEU A 9 8.93 -9.75 -10.78
N GLY A 10 7.71 -10.30 -10.76
CA GLY A 10 6.50 -9.58 -11.16
C GLY A 10 6.26 -8.31 -10.35
N GLU A 11 6.47 -8.39 -9.04
CA GLU A 11 6.38 -7.23 -8.14
C GLU A 11 7.43 -6.18 -8.47
N VAL A 12 8.70 -6.55 -8.71
CA VAL A 12 9.74 -5.58 -9.08
C VAL A 12 9.42 -4.88 -10.39
N ILE A 13 8.97 -5.62 -11.41
CA ILE A 13 8.55 -5.04 -12.71
C ILE A 13 7.42 -4.02 -12.50
N ARG A 14 6.42 -4.37 -11.69
CA ARG A 14 5.29 -3.49 -11.38
C ARG A 14 5.73 -2.20 -10.68
N GLN A 15 6.60 -2.31 -9.69
CA GLN A 15 7.09 -1.16 -8.92
C GLN A 15 7.95 -0.24 -9.78
N GLU A 16 8.85 -0.80 -10.58
CA GLU A 16 9.66 -0.05 -11.52
C GLU A 16 8.80 0.72 -12.52
N ARG A 17 7.83 0.05 -13.14
CA ARG A 17 6.91 0.70 -14.08
C ARG A 17 6.17 1.87 -13.44
N LYS A 18 5.62 1.68 -12.24
CA LYS A 18 4.93 2.74 -11.49
C LYS A 18 5.88 3.90 -11.16
N ARG A 19 7.12 3.62 -10.77
CA ARG A 19 8.14 4.65 -10.48
C ARG A 19 8.47 5.50 -11.69
N GLN A 20 8.50 4.89 -12.87
CA GLN A 20 8.68 5.61 -14.15
C GLN A 20 7.41 6.33 -14.63
N GLY A 21 6.28 6.21 -13.92
CA GLY A 21 5.01 6.84 -14.30
C GLY A 21 4.33 6.21 -15.51
N LEU A 22 4.75 5.00 -15.90
CA LEU A 22 4.28 4.32 -17.10
C LEU A 22 2.98 3.56 -16.85
N ARG A 23 2.03 3.69 -17.78
CA ARG A 23 0.84 2.84 -17.83
C ARG A 23 1.16 1.48 -18.48
N LEU A 24 0.24 0.53 -18.39
CA LEU A 24 0.41 -0.77 -19.04
C LEU A 24 0.45 -0.62 -20.56
N GLU A 25 -0.34 0.31 -21.09
CA GLU A 25 -0.41 0.64 -22.50
C GLU A 25 0.91 1.22 -23.03
N ASP A 26 1.65 1.94 -22.19
CA ASP A 26 2.95 2.53 -22.56
C ASP A 26 4.06 1.48 -22.70
N LEU A 27 3.96 0.35 -21.98
CA LEU A 27 4.88 -0.79 -22.11
C LEU A 27 4.43 -1.82 -23.14
N ALA A 28 3.17 -1.81 -23.54
CA ALA A 28 2.63 -2.78 -24.49
C ALA A 28 3.11 -2.52 -25.91
N ASP A 29 3.24 -3.59 -26.70
CA ASP A 29 3.59 -3.55 -28.12
C ASP A 29 3.14 -4.84 -28.83
N GLU A 30 3.61 -5.04 -30.07
CA GLU A 30 3.34 -6.25 -30.86
C GLU A 30 3.82 -7.55 -30.19
N ASN A 31 4.83 -7.46 -29.31
CA ASN A 31 5.39 -8.60 -28.61
C ASN A 31 4.69 -8.88 -27.29
N ILE A 32 4.09 -7.88 -26.64
CA ILE A 32 3.48 -8.04 -25.32
C ILE A 32 2.22 -7.18 -25.13
N SER A 33 1.11 -7.83 -24.79
CA SER A 33 -0.17 -7.14 -24.56
C SER A 33 -0.28 -6.59 -23.12
N PRO A 34 -1.10 -5.54 -22.87
CA PRO A 34 -1.34 -5.04 -21.52
C PRO A 34 -1.84 -6.12 -20.54
N ALA A 35 -2.65 -7.06 -21.04
CA ALA A 35 -3.14 -8.19 -20.26
C ALA A 35 -2.02 -9.15 -19.84
N THR A 36 -1.06 -9.40 -20.74
CA THR A 36 0.12 -10.23 -20.45
C THR A 36 1.02 -9.55 -19.42
N ILE A 37 1.24 -8.24 -19.54
CA ILE A 37 2.00 -7.44 -18.56
C ILE A 37 1.34 -7.56 -17.18
N SER A 38 0.02 -7.35 -17.10
CA SER A 38 -0.74 -7.52 -15.85
C SER A 38 -0.62 -8.92 -15.25
N ASN A 39 -0.60 -9.98 -16.07
CA ASN A 39 -0.39 -11.35 -15.60
C ASN A 39 1.04 -11.55 -15.05
N ILE A 40 2.06 -10.99 -15.71
CA ILE A 40 3.46 -11.02 -15.24
C ILE A 40 3.59 -10.32 -13.90
N GLU A 41 3.07 -9.09 -13.80
CA GLU A 41 3.13 -8.29 -12.56
C GLU A 41 2.48 -8.98 -11.36
N ARG A 42 1.48 -9.84 -11.60
CA ARG A 42 0.81 -10.64 -10.56
C ARG A 42 1.48 -11.98 -10.27
N GLY A 43 2.59 -12.30 -10.93
CA GLY A 43 3.28 -13.57 -10.76
C GLY A 43 2.49 -14.79 -11.26
N ALA A 44 1.67 -14.64 -12.29
CA ALA A 44 0.85 -15.75 -12.78
C ALA A 44 1.73 -16.91 -13.28
N SER A 45 1.44 -18.13 -12.82
CA SER A 45 2.28 -19.33 -13.02
C SER A 45 2.48 -19.78 -14.48
N HIS A 46 1.64 -19.32 -15.40
CA HIS A 46 1.70 -19.65 -16.83
C HIS A 46 2.55 -18.68 -17.66
N VAL A 47 3.13 -17.66 -17.02
CA VAL A 47 3.90 -16.63 -17.70
C VAL A 47 5.26 -17.17 -18.14
N ARG A 48 5.59 -16.99 -19.42
CA ARG A 48 6.89 -17.38 -19.98
C ARG A 48 7.98 -16.42 -19.49
N TYR A 49 9.06 -16.98 -18.96
CA TYR A 49 10.24 -16.26 -18.48
C TYR A 49 10.76 -15.23 -19.51
N GLU A 50 10.75 -15.60 -20.80
CA GLU A 50 11.14 -14.73 -21.92
C GLU A 50 10.39 -13.38 -21.94
N LYS A 51 9.09 -13.39 -21.61
CA LYS A 51 8.27 -12.15 -21.60
C LYS A 51 8.52 -11.31 -20.36
N ALA A 52 8.85 -11.94 -19.23
CA ALA A 52 9.26 -11.20 -18.04
C ALA A 52 10.64 -10.55 -18.25
N GLN A 53 11.58 -11.27 -18.87
CA GLN A 53 12.89 -10.71 -19.22
C GLN A 53 12.76 -9.57 -20.25
N TYR A 54 11.88 -9.71 -21.24
CA TYR A 54 11.58 -8.62 -22.18
C TYR A 54 11.10 -7.34 -21.48
N LEU A 55 10.27 -7.46 -20.44
CA LEU A 55 9.83 -6.31 -19.65
C LEU A 55 10.94 -5.71 -18.80
N LEU A 56 11.81 -6.52 -18.20
CA LEU A 56 12.98 -6.02 -17.49
C LEU A 56 13.86 -5.18 -18.43
N ASP A 57 14.16 -5.70 -19.61
CA ASP A 57 14.96 -5.00 -20.61
C ASP A 57 14.31 -3.68 -21.02
N LYS A 58 12.98 -3.66 -21.26
CA LYS A 58 12.23 -2.43 -21.54
C LYS A 58 12.29 -1.39 -20.43
N LEU A 59 12.34 -1.85 -19.18
CA LEU A 59 12.43 -0.98 -18.00
C LEU A 59 13.88 -0.60 -17.65
N GLY A 60 14.86 -1.08 -18.42
CA GLY A 60 16.29 -0.83 -18.19
C GLY A 60 16.84 -1.57 -16.96
N LEU A 61 16.19 -2.64 -16.53
CA LEU A 61 16.58 -3.45 -15.38
C LEU A 61 17.34 -4.70 -15.80
N LYS A 62 18.32 -5.11 -14.99
CA LYS A 62 18.95 -6.41 -15.13
C LYS A 62 18.47 -7.37 -14.05
N LEU A 63 18.48 -8.67 -14.37
CA LEU A 63 18.09 -9.72 -13.42
C LEU A 63 18.98 -9.72 -12.16
N GLU A 64 20.25 -9.34 -12.30
CA GLU A 64 21.20 -9.24 -11.19
C GLU A 64 20.84 -8.14 -10.17
N ASP A 65 20.07 -7.12 -10.58
CA ASP A 65 19.65 -6.02 -9.71
C ASP A 65 18.42 -6.36 -8.85
N ILE A 66 17.67 -7.41 -9.23
CA ILE A 66 16.39 -7.78 -8.59
C ILE A 66 16.51 -8.02 -7.08
N PRO A 67 17.50 -8.77 -6.56
CA PRO A 67 17.64 -8.98 -5.12
C PRO A 67 17.86 -7.66 -4.35
N HIS A 68 18.61 -6.73 -4.94
CA HIS A 68 18.87 -5.43 -4.33
C HIS A 68 17.61 -4.56 -4.30
N LEU A 69 16.84 -4.54 -5.39
CA LEU A 69 15.57 -3.80 -5.48
C LEU A 69 14.53 -4.33 -4.48
N LEU A 70 14.45 -5.65 -4.32
CA LEU A 70 13.58 -6.27 -3.32
C LEU A 70 13.98 -5.87 -1.90
N LEU A 71 15.29 -5.83 -1.60
CA LEU A 71 15.78 -5.41 -0.29
C LEU A 71 15.43 -3.95 0.00
N GLN A 72 15.68 -3.05 -0.97
CA GLN A 72 15.32 -1.64 -0.86
C GLN A 72 13.81 -1.44 -0.60
N GLU A 73 12.96 -2.22 -1.28
CA GLU A 73 11.51 -2.12 -1.09
C GLU A 73 11.08 -2.59 0.31
N ARG A 74 11.70 -3.64 0.83
CA ARG A 74 11.50 -4.07 2.21
C ARG A 74 11.89 -3.00 3.21
N ASP A 75 13.02 -2.33 3.00
CA ASP A 75 13.48 -1.25 3.87
C ASP A 75 12.54 -0.04 3.86
N ARG A 76 12.01 0.32 2.67
CA ARG A 76 10.98 1.36 2.54
C ARG A 76 9.69 1.00 3.28
N LEU A 77 9.22 -0.23 3.14
CA LEU A 77 8.05 -0.71 3.86
C LEU A 77 8.26 -0.65 5.39
N LEU A 78 9.43 -1.06 5.86
CA LEU A 78 9.79 -0.98 7.28
C LEU A 78 9.83 0.47 7.78
N GLU A 79 10.31 1.41 6.98
CA GLU A 79 10.29 2.83 7.32
C GLU A 79 8.86 3.37 7.44
N LEU A 80 7.99 3.07 6.46
CA LEU A 80 6.57 3.45 6.55
C LEU A 80 5.87 2.83 7.76
N GLN A 81 6.21 1.59 8.14
CA GLN A 81 5.71 0.97 9.36
C GLN A 81 6.22 1.66 10.64
N ARG A 82 7.46 2.17 10.65
CA ARG A 82 7.98 2.99 11.75
C ARG A 82 7.22 4.31 11.83
N GLN A 83 6.94 4.95 10.70
CA GLN A 83 6.16 6.19 10.64
C GLN A 83 4.73 6.00 11.12
N ALA A 84 4.05 4.93 10.71
CA ALA A 84 2.71 4.59 11.20
C ALA A 84 2.67 4.47 12.74
N ARG A 85 3.62 3.73 13.34
CA ARG A 85 3.74 3.60 14.80
C ARG A 85 4.03 4.92 15.50
N LYS A 86 4.84 5.78 14.89
CA LYS A 86 5.10 7.13 15.40
C LYS A 86 3.81 7.96 15.41
N ILE A 87 3.04 7.94 14.33
CA ILE A 87 1.74 8.63 14.23
C ILE A 87 0.78 8.13 15.30
N GLU A 88 0.63 6.80 15.44
CA GLU A 88 -0.20 6.20 16.47
C GLU A 88 0.18 6.69 17.87
N SER A 89 1.49 6.70 18.18
CA SER A 89 2.00 7.20 19.46
C SER A 89 1.63 8.66 19.69
N MET A 90 1.76 9.52 18.67
CA MET A 90 1.40 10.94 18.75
C MET A 90 -0.11 11.14 18.98
N ILE A 91 -0.96 10.35 18.33
CA ILE A 91 -2.42 10.38 18.55
C ILE A 91 -2.76 9.98 19.99
N VAL A 92 -2.18 8.89 20.48
CA VAL A 92 -2.45 8.35 21.82
C VAL A 92 -2.06 9.33 22.92
N VAL A 93 -0.92 10.02 22.79
CA VAL A 93 -0.49 11.05 23.76
C VAL A 93 -1.20 12.40 23.58
N GLY A 94 -2.14 12.51 22.63
CA GLY A 94 -2.92 13.72 22.38
C GLY A 94 -2.18 14.80 21.61
N ASN A 95 -1.02 14.51 21.01
CA ASN A 95 -0.29 15.46 20.18
C ASN A 95 -0.81 15.47 18.75
N VAL A 96 -2.03 16.00 18.62
CA VAL A 96 -2.83 16.02 17.39
C VAL A 96 -2.14 16.77 16.25
N GLU A 97 -1.41 17.85 16.53
CA GLU A 97 -0.78 18.65 15.48
C GLU A 97 0.37 17.91 14.81
N ILE A 98 1.27 17.30 15.61
CA ILE A 98 2.37 16.49 15.06
C ILE A 98 1.81 15.26 14.32
N ALA A 99 0.78 14.61 14.86
CA ALA A 99 0.15 13.48 14.17
C ALA A 99 -0.45 13.89 12.81
N ARG A 100 -1.04 15.09 12.71
CA ARG A 100 -1.57 15.64 11.46
C ARG A 100 -0.44 15.90 10.47
N GLU A 101 0.59 16.64 10.87
CA GLU A 101 1.73 16.97 10.02
C GLU A 101 2.37 15.69 9.45
N LEU A 102 2.60 14.68 10.29
CA LEU A 102 3.14 13.41 9.84
C LEU A 102 2.22 12.72 8.82
N LEU A 103 0.92 12.71 9.04
CA LEU A 103 -0.06 12.09 8.12
C LEU A 103 -0.19 12.82 6.79
N ASP A 104 -0.03 14.14 6.76
CA ASP A 104 -0.12 14.95 5.54
C ASP A 104 1.04 14.67 4.58
N HIS A 105 2.17 14.18 5.09
CA HIS A 105 3.34 13.79 4.29
C HIS A 105 3.31 12.32 3.83
N ILE A 106 2.29 11.55 4.22
CA ILE A 106 2.15 10.16 3.80
C ILE A 106 1.34 10.08 2.50
N GLU A 107 2.04 9.76 1.41
CA GLU A 107 1.45 9.41 0.13
C GLU A 107 1.51 7.89 -0.08
N VAL A 108 0.37 7.22 0.06
CA VAL A 108 0.21 5.79 -0.22
C VAL A 108 -0.99 5.58 -1.12
N ASP A 109 -0.85 4.70 -2.11
CA ASP A 109 -1.98 4.29 -2.96
C ASP A 109 -2.90 3.31 -2.22
N ASP A 110 -4.18 3.23 -2.62
CA ASP A 110 -5.19 2.37 -1.98
C ASP A 110 -4.83 0.86 -1.99
N LYS A 111 -3.92 0.43 -2.86
CA LYS A 111 -3.45 -0.95 -2.95
C LYS A 111 -2.22 -1.20 -2.07
N HIS A 112 -1.68 -0.16 -1.44
CA HIS A 112 -0.52 -0.26 -0.57
C HIS A 112 -0.86 -1.03 0.72
N PRO A 113 0.02 -1.93 1.21
CA PRO A 113 -0.25 -2.75 2.40
C PRO A 113 -0.57 -1.99 3.69
N LEU A 114 -0.21 -0.71 3.77
CA LEU A 114 -0.46 0.18 4.92
C LEU A 114 -1.56 1.22 4.65
N ALA A 115 -2.21 1.22 3.49
CA ALA A 115 -3.23 2.20 3.16
C ALA A 115 -4.35 2.24 4.21
N ALA A 116 -4.88 1.06 4.56
CA ALA A 116 -5.88 0.92 5.61
C ALA A 116 -5.41 1.49 6.97
N THR A 117 -4.15 1.25 7.35
CA THR A 117 -3.55 1.76 8.60
C THR A 117 -3.52 3.29 8.63
N PHE A 118 -3.09 3.95 7.55
CA PHE A 118 -3.05 5.41 7.51
C PHE A 118 -4.46 6.03 7.49
N HIS A 119 -5.42 5.40 6.82
CA HIS A 119 -6.82 5.82 6.88
C HIS A 119 -7.41 5.66 8.29
N PHE A 120 -7.04 4.58 9.00
CA PHE A 120 -7.43 4.38 10.39
C PHE A 120 -6.86 5.47 11.31
N HIS A 121 -5.58 5.82 11.18
CA HIS A 121 -4.98 6.93 11.94
C HIS A 121 -5.65 8.27 11.65
N ARG A 122 -6.01 8.57 10.38
CA ARG A 122 -6.82 9.76 10.04
C ARG A 122 -8.17 9.74 10.76
N GLY A 123 -8.82 8.59 10.83
CA GLY A 123 -10.06 8.39 11.59
C GLY A 123 -9.88 8.69 13.09
N GLN A 124 -8.86 8.12 13.71
CA GLN A 124 -8.53 8.37 15.13
C GLN A 124 -8.23 9.85 15.40
N LEU A 125 -7.45 10.49 14.52
CA LEU A 125 -7.13 11.91 14.63
C LEU A 125 -8.40 12.78 14.61
N HIS A 126 -9.35 12.47 13.72
CA HIS A 126 -10.63 13.16 13.65
C HIS A 126 -11.51 12.90 14.88
N ILE A 127 -11.47 11.70 15.47
CA ILE A 127 -12.14 11.40 16.75
C ILE A 127 -11.60 12.32 17.85
N THR A 128 -10.28 12.43 18.00
CA THR A 128 -9.66 13.31 19.00
C THR A 128 -10.05 14.77 18.81
N GLN A 129 -10.27 15.20 17.57
CA GLN A 129 -10.73 16.54 17.21
C GLN A 129 -12.26 16.73 17.28
N LYS A 130 -13.03 15.69 17.65
CA LYS A 130 -14.51 15.67 17.62
C LYS A 130 -15.12 15.93 16.23
N ASN A 131 -14.35 15.65 15.18
CA ASN A 131 -14.76 15.79 13.77
C ASN A 131 -15.46 14.51 13.29
N TRP A 132 -16.59 14.16 13.91
CA TRP A 132 -17.25 12.85 13.78
C TRP A 132 -17.54 12.42 12.34
N ARG A 133 -18.07 13.30 11.49
CA ARG A 133 -18.36 12.97 10.08
C ARG A 133 -17.11 12.59 9.30
N ARG A 134 -16.00 13.30 9.53
CA ARG A 134 -14.73 13.01 8.87
C ARG A 134 -14.09 11.74 9.44
N ALA A 135 -14.24 11.50 10.74
CA ALA A 135 -13.80 10.26 11.37
C ALA A 135 -14.51 9.04 10.76
N GLU A 136 -15.85 9.08 10.69
CA GLU A 136 -16.67 8.00 10.12
C GLU A 136 -16.27 7.68 8.68
N SER A 137 -16.14 8.71 7.83
CA SER A 137 -15.70 8.54 6.44
C SER A 137 -14.31 7.89 6.36
N ALA A 138 -13.34 8.34 7.17
CA ALA A 138 -12.00 7.77 7.17
C ALA A 138 -11.95 6.33 7.68
N LEU A 139 -12.73 5.99 8.71
CA LEU A 139 -12.81 4.64 9.28
C LEU A 139 -13.50 3.66 8.33
N HIS A 140 -14.58 4.08 7.66
CA HIS A 140 -15.22 3.27 6.61
C HIS A 140 -14.25 2.99 5.47
N HIS A 141 -13.46 3.99 5.07
CA HIS A 141 -12.43 3.79 4.06
C HIS A 141 -11.36 2.80 4.54
N ALA A 142 -10.91 2.89 5.80
CA ALA A 142 -9.96 1.94 6.38
C ALA A 142 -10.48 0.49 6.34
N ILE A 143 -11.76 0.26 6.68
CA ILE A 143 -12.41 -1.06 6.62
C ILE A 143 -12.51 -1.58 5.18
N HIS A 144 -12.83 -0.70 4.23
CA HIS A 144 -12.86 -1.10 2.82
C HIS A 144 -11.47 -1.54 2.34
N LEU A 145 -10.44 -0.74 2.65
CA LEU A 145 -9.07 -1.02 2.23
C LEU A 145 -8.48 -2.26 2.91
N SER A 146 -8.78 -2.52 4.19
CA SER A 146 -8.26 -3.71 4.89
C SER A 146 -8.71 -5.00 4.20
N ASN A 147 -9.93 -5.02 3.69
CA ASN A 147 -10.48 -6.11 2.89
C ASN A 147 -9.82 -6.21 1.51
N VAL A 148 -9.59 -5.08 0.83
CA VAL A 148 -8.95 -5.04 -0.50
C VAL A 148 -7.49 -5.50 -0.45
N VAL A 149 -6.71 -5.04 0.54
CA VAL A 149 -5.29 -5.39 0.68
C VAL A 149 -5.06 -6.72 1.41
N LYS A 150 -6.13 -7.38 1.86
CA LYS A 150 -6.09 -8.60 2.69
C LYS A 150 -5.14 -8.43 3.88
N GLN A 151 -5.24 -7.29 4.55
CA GLN A 151 -4.33 -6.96 5.63
C GLN A 151 -4.51 -7.98 6.77
N THR A 152 -3.41 -8.58 7.22
CA THR A 152 -3.44 -9.55 8.33
C THR A 152 -3.52 -8.88 9.70
N SER A 153 -3.34 -7.56 9.77
CA SER A 153 -3.42 -6.78 10.99
C SER A 153 -4.86 -6.51 11.42
N ASN A 154 -5.08 -6.31 12.72
CA ASN A 154 -6.39 -6.08 13.33
C ASN A 154 -7.01 -4.68 13.06
N VAL A 155 -6.61 -4.01 11.97
CA VAL A 155 -7.05 -2.64 11.63
C VAL A 155 -8.56 -2.58 11.41
N GLU A 156 -9.14 -3.61 10.79
CA GLU A 156 -10.58 -3.69 10.57
C GLU A 156 -11.36 -3.71 11.89
N ALA A 157 -11.00 -4.61 12.82
CA ALA A 157 -11.67 -4.68 14.12
C ALA A 157 -11.45 -3.40 14.93
N ALA A 158 -10.24 -2.84 14.90
CA ALA A 158 -9.92 -1.58 15.57
C ALA A 158 -10.75 -0.42 14.99
N ALA A 159 -10.97 -0.38 13.67
CA ALA A 159 -11.80 0.61 13.01
C ALA A 159 -13.27 0.47 13.39
N PHE A 160 -13.82 -0.74 13.43
CA PHE A 160 -15.18 -0.98 13.94
C PHE A 160 -15.34 -0.55 15.40
N GLN A 161 -14.38 -0.89 16.27
CA GLN A 161 -14.39 -0.47 17.67
C GLN A 161 -14.35 1.05 17.80
N ALA A 162 -13.49 1.73 17.04
CA ALA A 162 -13.38 3.19 17.04
C ALA A 162 -14.68 3.86 16.56
N SER A 163 -15.30 3.34 15.49
CA SER A 163 -16.61 3.82 15.00
C SER A 163 -17.71 3.70 16.06
N ALA A 164 -17.78 2.55 16.75
CA ALA A 164 -18.76 2.33 17.81
C ALA A 164 -18.56 3.30 19.00
N LEU A 165 -17.32 3.46 19.46
CA LEU A 165 -16.98 4.39 20.55
C LEU A 165 -17.28 5.86 20.19
N SER A 166 -17.00 6.25 18.95
CA SER A 166 -17.30 7.60 18.47
C SER A 166 -18.80 7.89 18.44
N THR A 167 -19.62 6.89 18.10
CA THR A 167 -21.08 7.01 18.07
C THR A 167 -21.63 7.19 19.47
N MET A 168 -21.16 6.39 20.44
CA MET A 168 -21.54 6.55 21.85
C MET A 168 -21.12 7.90 22.42
N SER A 169 -19.92 8.37 22.09
CA SER A 169 -19.41 9.67 22.55
C SER A 169 -20.15 10.87 21.97
N ARG A 170 -20.86 10.71 20.84
CA ARG A 170 -21.71 11.74 20.24
C ARG A 170 -23.08 11.84 20.91
N MET A 171 -23.51 10.81 21.62
CA MET A 171 -24.84 10.74 22.26
C MET A 171 -24.87 11.29 23.70
N ILE A 172 -23.70 11.61 24.27
CA ILE A 172 -23.51 12.21 25.61
C ILE A 172 -23.18 13.69 25.45
#